data_AF-A0A0W0I2S8-F1
#
_entry.id   AF-A0A0W0I2S8-F1
#
_cell.length_a   1.000
_cell.length_b   1.000
_cell.length_c   1.000
_cell.angle_alpha   90.00
_cell.angle_beta   90.00
_cell.angle_gamma   90.00
#
_symmetry.space_group_name_H-M   'P 1'
#
loop_
_entity.id
_entity.type
_entity.pdbx_description
1 polymer ?
#
loop_
_entity_poly.entity_id
_entity_poly.type
_entity_poly.pdbx_seq_one_letter_code
_entity_poly.pdbx_strand_id
1 'polypeptide(L)'
;MNPSAQYSTLAVPAARRFDYWKEVVCRHCLAADSKPLSQSSFDGALAINTVGELDICSLSSPMHHWQRSEQHLRSGPAEDLWLGFARNGHGQIEQGARKASLAMGDLFLYDATQAFRFSLGGTENHLIRIPRALLTERLPRIAEFTAMVLDDRRPGVVPLREMLHQAASTPASLQDERISKRYSSALLDLLVISLELQDLKTSHQEMDLYGRIMKYIQRHLTEPDLSIEAIAKAHNVSTRTVTRAFARYQKTPVAEIWKERLNASREAIERGQVRSVSEAALDFGFSDFSHFSHAFRKAFGVAPNTLLRRN
;
A
#
# COMPACT_ATOMS: atom_id res chain seq x y z
N MET A 1 -10.73 0.57 33.07
CA MET A 1 -11.73 -0.14 32.23
C MET A 1 -12.70 0.90 31.69
N ASN A 2 -12.66 1.18 30.39
CA ASN A 2 -13.79 1.88 29.77
C ASN A 2 -14.97 0.89 29.71
N PRO A 3 -16.16 1.26 30.22
CA PRO A 3 -17.30 0.35 30.20
C PRO A 3 -17.70 0.05 28.75
N SER A 4 -18.12 -1.18 28.51
CA SER A 4 -18.80 -1.53 27.26
C SER A 4 -20.03 -0.63 27.11
N ALA A 5 -20.17 0.01 25.95
CA ALA A 5 -21.27 0.92 25.66
C ALA A 5 -22.07 0.41 24.47
N GLN A 6 -23.40 0.46 24.57
CA GLN A 6 -24.31 0.03 23.52
C GLN A 6 -25.32 1.13 23.21
N TYR A 7 -25.56 1.35 21.93
CA TYR A 7 -26.46 2.37 21.40
C TYR A 7 -27.34 1.77 20.31
N SER A 8 -28.60 2.19 20.26
CA SER A 8 -29.55 1.83 19.20
C SER A 8 -30.39 3.04 18.82
N THR A 9 -30.63 3.24 17.52
CA THR A 9 -31.54 4.29 17.04
C THR A 9 -33.00 3.89 17.16
N LEU A 10 -33.32 2.62 17.42
CA LEU A 10 -34.71 2.14 17.48
C LEU A 10 -35.52 2.82 18.59
N ALA A 11 -34.88 3.16 19.70
CA ALA A 11 -35.47 3.92 20.81
C ALA A 11 -35.60 5.44 20.52
N VAL A 12 -35.08 5.92 19.38
CA VAL A 12 -35.11 7.33 18.98
C VAL A 12 -36.25 7.57 17.98
N PRO A 13 -37.00 8.69 18.08
CA PRO A 13 -38.01 9.05 17.08
C PRO A 13 -37.44 9.06 15.66
N ALA A 14 -38.18 8.49 14.69
CA ALA A 14 -37.71 8.23 13.32
C ALA A 14 -37.00 9.44 12.67
N ALA A 15 -37.57 10.64 12.80
CA ALA A 15 -37.05 11.87 12.23
C ALA A 15 -35.67 12.30 12.79
N ARG A 16 -35.27 11.81 13.98
CA ARG A 16 -33.99 12.16 14.64
C ARG A 16 -32.97 11.01 14.63
N ARG A 17 -33.32 9.84 14.09
CA ARG A 17 -32.47 8.64 14.17
C ARG A 17 -31.10 8.83 13.54
N PHE A 18 -31.05 9.48 12.36
CA PHE A 18 -29.79 9.71 11.67
C PHE A 18 -28.90 10.72 12.39
N ASP A 19 -29.46 11.83 12.87
CA ASP A 19 -28.68 12.83 13.60
C ASP A 19 -28.11 12.27 14.91
N TYR A 20 -28.93 11.52 15.65
CA TYR A 20 -28.49 10.78 16.83
C TYR A 20 -27.39 9.77 16.49
N TRP A 21 -27.55 9.00 15.41
CA TRP A 21 -26.53 8.06 14.93
C TRP A 21 -25.21 8.77 14.64
N LYS A 22 -25.25 9.87 13.88
CA LYS A 22 -24.07 10.68 13.55
C LYS A 22 -23.35 11.13 14.82
N GLU A 23 -24.09 11.66 15.79
CA GLU A 23 -23.52 12.12 17.06
C GLU A 23 -22.83 10.99 17.82
N VAL A 24 -23.49 9.84 17.95
CA VAL A 24 -22.99 8.67 18.66
C VAL A 24 -21.73 8.11 17.99
N VAL A 25 -21.71 7.96 16.67
CA VAL A 25 -20.52 7.48 15.94
C VAL A 25 -19.38 8.49 16.05
N CYS A 26 -19.64 9.80 15.89
CA CYS A 26 -18.58 10.81 16.02
C CYS A 26 -17.99 10.92 17.42
N ARG A 27 -18.79 10.64 18.45
CA ARG A 27 -18.33 10.63 19.85
C ARG A 27 -17.30 9.53 20.13
N HIS A 28 -17.47 8.37 19.53
CA HIS A 28 -16.70 7.16 19.88
C HIS A 28 -15.69 6.74 18.81
N CYS A 29 -15.92 7.11 17.56
CA CYS A 29 -15.00 6.86 16.45
C CYS A 29 -14.18 8.11 16.16
N LEU A 30 -14.64 8.94 15.21
CA LEU A 30 -13.95 10.12 14.75
C LEU A 30 -14.93 11.19 14.27
N ALA A 31 -14.50 12.45 14.33
CA ALA A 31 -15.28 13.56 13.79
C ALA A 31 -15.33 13.50 12.25
N ALA A 32 -16.53 13.51 11.68
CA ALA A 32 -16.74 13.53 10.25
C ALA A 32 -18.15 14.04 9.92
N ASP A 33 -18.32 14.49 8.68
CA ASP A 33 -19.64 14.69 8.11
C ASP A 33 -20.24 13.38 7.66
N SER A 34 -21.57 13.30 7.69
CA SER A 34 -22.29 12.11 7.27
C SER A 34 -23.61 12.47 6.62
N LYS A 35 -24.03 11.65 5.65
CA LYS A 35 -25.32 11.77 4.94
C LYS A 35 -25.90 10.37 4.67
N PRO A 36 -27.20 10.13 4.91
CA PRO A 36 -27.83 8.88 4.52
C PRO A 36 -27.98 8.82 3.00
N LEU A 37 -27.99 7.61 2.43
CA LEU A 37 -28.22 7.42 0.99
C LEU A 37 -29.71 7.42 0.60
N SER A 38 -30.56 7.04 1.54
CA SER A 38 -32.02 7.03 1.38
C SER A 38 -32.67 7.98 2.38
N GLN A 39 -33.90 8.40 2.08
CA GLN A 39 -34.76 9.12 3.01
C GLN A 39 -35.60 8.18 3.89
N SER A 40 -35.33 6.87 3.85
CA SER A 40 -36.04 5.88 4.67
C SER A 40 -35.65 5.99 6.15
N SER A 41 -36.38 5.28 7.02
CA SER A 41 -36.00 5.17 8.43
C SER A 41 -34.56 4.62 8.58
N PHE A 42 -33.78 5.24 9.47
CA PHE A 42 -32.39 4.87 9.72
C PHE A 42 -32.27 4.03 10.99
N ASP A 43 -32.03 2.73 10.83
CA ASP A 43 -31.95 1.78 11.94
C ASP A 43 -30.49 1.39 12.18
N GLY A 44 -29.84 2.08 13.12
CA GLY A 44 -28.43 1.90 13.45
C GLY A 44 -28.25 1.32 14.85
N ALA A 45 -27.21 0.49 15.01
CA ALA A 45 -26.74 0.01 16.30
C ALA A 45 -25.21 0.12 16.37
N LEU A 46 -24.70 0.54 17.53
CA LEU A 46 -23.27 0.64 17.82
C LEU A 46 -23.00 -0.01 19.17
N ALA A 47 -22.05 -0.93 19.21
CA ALA A 47 -21.48 -1.47 20.43
C ALA A 47 -19.98 -1.17 20.47
N ILE A 48 -19.47 -0.80 21.63
CA ILE A 48 -18.06 -0.47 21.84
C ILE A 48 -17.51 -1.35 22.96
N ASN A 49 -16.36 -1.92 22.71
CA ASN A 49 -15.58 -2.66 23.69
C ASN A 49 -14.10 -2.41 23.50
N THR A 50 -13.34 -2.52 24.58
CA THR A 50 -11.88 -2.38 24.58
C THR A 50 -11.24 -3.75 24.81
N VAL A 51 -10.21 -4.07 24.03
CA VAL A 51 -9.37 -5.27 24.20
C VAL A 51 -7.92 -4.81 24.28
N GLY A 52 -7.36 -4.82 25.49
CA GLY A 52 -6.01 -4.31 25.74
C GLY A 52 -5.91 -2.83 25.35
N GLU A 53 -5.11 -2.53 24.33
CA GLU A 53 -4.87 -1.18 23.83
C GLU A 53 -5.71 -0.81 22.60
N LEU A 54 -6.64 -1.68 22.20
CA LEU A 54 -7.48 -1.51 21.01
C LEU A 54 -8.93 -1.26 21.40
N ASP A 55 -9.59 -0.34 20.72
CA ASP A 55 -11.04 -0.19 20.80
C ASP A 55 -11.70 -0.79 19.57
N ILE A 56 -12.76 -1.56 19.78
CA ILE A 56 -13.55 -2.20 18.74
C ILE A 56 -14.93 -1.56 18.74
N CYS A 57 -15.26 -0.89 17.64
CA CYS A 57 -16.59 -0.36 17.37
C CYS A 57 -17.33 -1.32 16.45
N SER A 58 -18.36 -1.98 16.95
CA SER A 58 -19.20 -2.91 16.18
C SER A 58 -20.48 -2.19 15.73
N LEU A 59 -20.71 -2.11 14.42
CA LEU A 59 -21.75 -1.29 13.81
C LEU A 59 -22.69 -2.12 12.91
N SER A 60 -23.97 -1.79 12.99
CA SER A 60 -25.01 -2.22 12.05
C SER A 60 -25.78 -0.99 11.60
N SER A 61 -25.94 -0.80 10.29
CA SER A 61 -26.70 0.34 9.75
C SER A 61 -27.00 0.19 8.25
N PRO A 62 -28.03 0.88 7.74
CA PRO A 62 -28.20 1.12 6.31
C PRO A 62 -26.97 1.82 5.72
N MET A 63 -26.75 1.64 4.42
CA MET A 63 -25.65 2.31 3.71
C MET A 63 -25.78 3.84 3.83
N HIS A 64 -24.69 4.49 4.22
CA HIS A 64 -24.59 5.94 4.33
C HIS A 64 -23.15 6.38 4.12
N HIS A 65 -22.96 7.67 3.85
CA HIS A 65 -21.66 8.27 3.58
C HIS A 65 -21.07 8.90 4.82
N TRP A 66 -19.75 8.83 4.91
CA TRP A 66 -18.87 9.53 5.83
C TRP A 66 -17.85 10.32 5.04
N GLN A 67 -17.60 11.55 5.47
CA GLN A 67 -16.58 12.40 4.89
C GLN A 67 -15.78 13.06 6.01
N ARG A 68 -14.51 12.68 6.13
CA ARG A 68 -13.54 13.41 6.93
C ARG A 68 -12.83 14.39 6.02
N SER A 69 -12.96 15.68 6.32
CA SER A 69 -12.39 16.78 5.52
C SER A 69 -11.23 17.45 6.25
N GLU A 70 -10.47 18.29 5.53
CA GLU A 70 -9.39 19.11 6.09
C GLU A 70 -9.83 20.04 7.24
N GLN A 71 -11.12 20.36 7.34
CA GLN A 71 -11.65 21.10 8.49
C GLN A 71 -11.64 20.26 9.76
N HIS A 72 -11.99 18.98 9.66
CA HIS A 72 -11.99 18.04 10.78
C HIS A 72 -10.58 17.67 11.26
N LEU A 73 -9.59 17.74 10.37
CA LEU A 73 -8.18 17.50 10.73
C LEU A 73 -7.59 18.63 11.58
N ARG A 74 -8.12 19.85 11.45
CA ARG A 74 -7.65 21.03 12.19
C ARG A 74 -8.14 21.08 13.64
N SER A 75 -9.24 20.40 13.97
CA SER A 75 -9.87 20.46 15.30
C SER A 75 -9.25 19.53 16.35
N GLY A 76 -8.17 18.81 16.02
CA GLY A 76 -7.44 17.96 16.95
C GLY A 76 -6.87 16.71 16.26
N PRO A 77 -5.72 16.19 16.73
CA PRO A 77 -5.06 15.07 16.08
C PRO A 77 -5.85 13.78 16.33
N ALA A 78 -6.45 13.22 15.28
CA ALA A 78 -6.83 11.82 15.28
C ALA A 78 -5.62 11.04 14.76
N GLU A 79 -4.66 10.76 15.63
CA GLU A 79 -3.41 10.07 15.24
C GLU A 79 -3.64 8.61 14.86
N ASP A 80 -4.81 8.07 15.16
CA ASP A 80 -5.10 6.64 15.06
C ASP A 80 -5.23 6.14 13.62
N LEU A 81 -4.83 4.88 13.45
CA LEU A 81 -5.16 4.06 12.30
C LEU A 81 -6.42 3.26 12.61
N TRP A 82 -7.20 2.97 11.58
CA TRP A 82 -8.42 2.19 11.72
C TRP A 82 -8.36 0.96 10.83
N LEU A 83 -8.47 -0.21 11.45
CA LEU A 83 -8.66 -1.47 10.76
C LEU A 83 -10.16 -1.76 10.71
N GLY A 84 -10.72 -1.82 9.51
CA GLY A 84 -12.10 -2.21 9.30
C GLY A 84 -12.22 -3.68 8.92
N PHE A 85 -13.27 -4.32 9.44
CA PHE A 85 -13.68 -5.69 9.11
C PHE A 85 -15.17 -5.69 8.72
N ALA A 86 -15.44 -5.84 7.42
CA ALA A 86 -16.79 -5.87 6.87
C ALA A 86 -17.42 -7.26 6.97
N ARG A 87 -17.65 -7.78 8.18
CA ARG A 87 -18.08 -9.17 8.42
C ARG A 87 -19.35 -9.56 7.66
N ASN A 88 -20.41 -8.79 7.81
CA ASN A 88 -21.62 -8.83 6.98
C ASN A 88 -21.93 -7.42 6.47
N GLY A 89 -20.92 -6.82 5.85
CA GLY A 89 -20.95 -5.45 5.37
C GLY A 89 -20.51 -5.33 3.93
N HIS A 90 -20.74 -4.15 3.38
CA HIS A 90 -20.27 -3.76 2.07
C HIS A 90 -20.14 -2.24 2.01
N GLY A 91 -19.37 -1.76 1.04
CA GLY A 91 -19.09 -0.34 0.99
C GLY A 91 -17.96 0.04 0.06
N GLN A 92 -17.41 1.21 0.30
CA GLN A 92 -16.33 1.76 -0.49
C GLN A 92 -15.58 2.81 0.31
N ILE A 93 -14.25 2.77 0.23
CA ILE A 93 -13.38 3.74 0.89
C ILE A 93 -12.48 4.42 -0.14
N GLU A 94 -12.30 5.72 0.01
CA GLU A 94 -11.45 6.58 -0.79
C GLU A 94 -10.57 7.41 0.13
N GLN A 95 -9.26 7.36 -0.04
CA GLN A 95 -8.31 8.18 0.71
C GLN A 95 -7.03 8.39 -0.11
N GLY A 96 -6.61 9.65 -0.23
CA GLY A 96 -5.58 10.05 -1.18
C GLY A 96 -5.98 9.70 -2.62
N ALA A 97 -5.07 9.09 -3.38
CA ALA A 97 -5.32 8.61 -4.74
C ALA A 97 -5.86 7.16 -4.80
N ARG A 98 -6.19 6.56 -3.65
CA ARG A 98 -6.64 5.16 -3.55
C ARG A 98 -8.13 5.07 -3.31
N LYS A 99 -8.71 4.05 -3.91
CA LYS A 99 -10.12 3.70 -3.82
C LYS A 99 -10.26 2.18 -3.75
N ALA A 100 -11.03 1.69 -2.80
CA ALA A 100 -11.29 0.26 -2.63
C ALA A 100 -12.79 0.02 -2.41
N SER A 101 -13.32 -0.98 -3.12
CA SER A 101 -14.66 -1.50 -2.87
C SER A 101 -14.58 -2.60 -1.81
N LEU A 102 -15.48 -2.57 -0.84
CA LEU A 102 -15.52 -3.49 0.29
C LEU A 102 -16.66 -4.48 0.09
N ALA A 103 -16.33 -5.75 0.23
CA ALA A 103 -17.26 -6.87 0.24
C ALA A 103 -17.29 -7.55 1.61
N MET A 104 -18.24 -8.48 1.74
CA MET A 104 -18.37 -9.33 2.92
C MET A 104 -17.06 -10.07 3.20
N GLY A 105 -16.57 -9.99 4.42
CA GLY A 105 -15.36 -10.67 4.88
C GLY A 105 -14.06 -9.89 4.67
N ASP A 106 -14.11 -8.70 4.07
CA ASP A 106 -12.92 -7.91 3.79
C ASP A 106 -12.33 -7.27 5.06
N LEU A 107 -11.00 -7.30 5.14
CA LEU A 107 -10.21 -6.43 6.02
C LEU A 107 -9.63 -5.28 5.22
N PHE A 108 -9.69 -4.07 5.76
CA PHE A 108 -9.14 -2.87 5.14
C PHE A 108 -8.56 -1.93 6.19
N LEU A 109 -7.49 -1.22 5.86
CA LEU A 109 -6.87 -0.25 6.76
C LEU A 109 -7.14 1.16 6.23
N TYR A 110 -7.40 2.13 7.10
CA TYR A 110 -7.41 3.55 6.72
C TYR A 110 -6.83 4.46 7.80
N ASP A 111 -6.40 5.63 7.35
CA ASP A 111 -5.70 6.60 8.19
C ASP A 111 -6.61 7.75 8.60
N ALA A 112 -6.95 7.89 9.89
CA ALA A 112 -7.79 8.99 10.34
C ALA A 112 -7.05 10.34 10.44
N THR A 113 -5.72 10.38 10.20
CA THR A 113 -4.95 11.62 10.07
C THR A 113 -5.11 12.27 8.70
N GLN A 114 -5.74 11.59 7.74
CA GLN A 114 -5.94 12.07 6.39
C GLN A 114 -7.43 12.22 6.06
N ALA A 115 -7.74 13.10 5.10
CA ALA A 115 -9.08 13.20 4.56
C ALA A 115 -9.48 11.89 3.87
N PHE A 116 -10.74 11.49 4.02
CA PHE A 116 -11.28 10.31 3.39
C PHE A 116 -12.77 10.44 3.10
N ARG A 117 -13.24 9.65 2.14
CA ARG A 117 -14.67 9.37 1.91
C ARG A 117 -14.89 7.89 2.14
N PHE A 118 -15.94 7.56 2.87
CA PHE A 118 -16.23 6.19 3.24
C PHE A 118 -17.74 5.97 3.18
N SER A 119 -18.19 4.95 2.47
CA SER A 119 -19.56 4.47 2.56
C SER A 119 -19.54 3.07 3.14
N LEU A 120 -20.36 2.85 4.18
CA LEU A 120 -20.47 1.56 4.83
C LEU A 120 -21.93 1.27 5.15
N GLY A 121 -22.35 0.04 4.90
CA GLY A 121 -23.64 -0.48 5.30
C GLY A 121 -23.56 -1.98 5.57
N GLY A 122 -24.66 -2.52 6.08
CA GLY A 122 -24.78 -3.94 6.42
C GLY A 122 -25.06 -4.16 7.89
N THR A 123 -25.23 -5.42 8.27
CA THR A 123 -25.74 -5.78 9.60
C THR A 123 -24.65 -6.02 10.62
N GLU A 124 -23.40 -6.17 10.17
CA GLU A 124 -22.28 -6.44 11.06
C GLU A 124 -20.96 -5.96 10.46
N ASN A 125 -20.41 -4.91 11.06
CA ASN A 125 -19.12 -4.32 10.72
C ASN A 125 -18.32 -4.08 12.00
N HIS A 126 -17.01 -4.21 11.95
CA HIS A 126 -16.14 -3.84 13.06
C HIS A 126 -15.10 -2.82 12.60
N LEU A 127 -14.99 -1.70 13.30
CA LEU A 127 -13.96 -0.68 13.10
C LEU A 127 -13.08 -0.67 14.35
N ILE A 128 -11.82 -1.04 14.17
CA ILE A 128 -10.86 -1.21 15.24
C ILE A 128 -9.92 -0.01 15.24
N ARG A 129 -9.97 0.77 16.32
CA ARG A 129 -9.10 1.91 16.55
C ARG A 129 -7.75 1.41 17.04
N ILE A 130 -6.69 1.76 16.32
CA ILE A 130 -5.33 1.37 16.62
C ILE A 130 -4.51 2.64 16.85
N PRO A 131 -4.03 2.90 18.08
CA PRO A 131 -3.08 3.96 18.34
C PRO A 131 -1.86 3.83 17.42
N ARG A 132 -1.57 4.86 16.62
CA ARG A 132 -0.50 4.82 15.61
C ARG A 132 0.86 4.51 16.20
N ALA A 133 1.14 4.94 17.43
CA ALA A 133 2.39 4.65 18.12
C ALA A 133 2.66 3.13 18.23
N LEU A 134 1.62 2.30 18.31
CA LEU A 134 1.77 0.83 18.38
C LEU A 134 2.26 0.20 17.07
N LEU A 135 2.08 0.89 15.93
CA LEU A 135 2.47 0.41 14.60
C LEU A 135 3.65 1.16 13.99
N THR A 136 3.93 2.40 14.42
CA THR A 136 4.91 3.26 13.73
C THR A 136 6.32 2.68 13.73
N GLU A 137 6.77 2.12 14.86
CA GLU A 137 8.09 1.48 14.94
C GLU A 137 8.14 0.11 14.24
N ARG A 138 7.00 -0.59 14.20
CA ARG A 138 6.88 -1.94 13.63
C ARG A 138 6.71 -1.93 12.12
N LEU A 139 6.14 -0.85 11.57
CA LEU A 139 5.75 -0.76 10.17
C LEU A 139 5.99 0.67 9.63
N PRO A 140 7.24 1.05 9.36
CA PRO A 140 7.59 2.41 8.91
C PRO A 140 6.88 2.85 7.61
N ARG A 141 6.45 1.90 6.77
CA ARG A 141 5.73 2.13 5.51
C ARG A 141 4.20 2.00 5.65
N ILE A 142 3.64 2.13 6.86
CA ILE A 142 2.20 1.91 7.13
C ILE A 142 1.27 2.74 6.23
N ALA A 143 1.67 3.96 5.85
CA ALA A 143 0.93 4.82 4.94
C ALA A 143 0.70 4.19 3.54
N GLU A 144 1.57 3.27 3.11
CA GLU A 144 1.44 2.57 1.84
C GLU A 144 0.36 1.48 1.86
N PHE A 145 -0.15 1.12 3.04
CA PHE A 145 -1.16 0.07 3.21
C PHE A 145 -2.56 0.57 3.55
N THR A 146 -2.77 1.89 3.54
CA THR A 146 -4.11 2.46 3.82
C THR A 146 -4.99 2.46 2.57
N ALA A 147 -6.31 2.56 2.73
CA ALA A 147 -7.30 2.57 1.66
C ALA A 147 -7.20 1.40 0.68
N MET A 148 -6.82 0.22 1.17
CA MET A 148 -6.76 -1.02 0.40
C MET A 148 -7.39 -2.18 1.17
N VAL A 149 -7.96 -3.13 0.44
CA VAL A 149 -8.41 -4.42 0.98
C VAL A 149 -7.21 -5.35 1.06
N LEU A 150 -7.07 -6.04 2.19
CA LEU A 150 -6.04 -7.06 2.39
C LEU A 150 -6.44 -8.33 1.62
N ASP A 151 -5.53 -8.84 0.78
CA ASP A 151 -5.71 -10.08 0.01
C ASP A 151 -5.77 -11.27 0.98
N ASP A 152 -6.95 -11.87 1.13
CA ASP A 152 -7.26 -12.94 2.09
C ASP A 152 -6.48 -14.24 1.85
N ARG A 153 -5.95 -14.42 0.63
CA ARG A 153 -5.04 -15.51 0.28
C ARG A 153 -3.66 -15.37 0.93
N ARG A 154 -3.32 -14.21 1.50
CA ARG A 154 -2.04 -14.03 2.19
C ARG A 154 -2.11 -14.66 3.59
N PRO A 155 -1.05 -15.36 4.02
CA PRO A 155 -0.96 -15.85 5.39
C PRO A 155 -1.22 -14.73 6.40
N GLY A 156 -1.92 -15.05 7.48
CA GLY A 156 -2.23 -14.12 8.56
C GLY A 156 -3.59 -13.42 8.43
N VAL A 157 -4.10 -13.16 7.22
CA VAL A 157 -5.37 -12.42 7.04
C VAL A 157 -6.57 -13.19 7.58
N VAL A 158 -6.70 -14.47 7.25
CA VAL A 158 -7.81 -15.32 7.74
C VAL A 158 -7.77 -15.50 9.26
N PRO A 159 -6.64 -15.87 9.90
CA PRO A 159 -6.55 -15.93 11.35
C PRO A 159 -6.82 -14.57 12.03
N LEU A 160 -6.40 -13.46 11.43
CA LEU A 160 -6.65 -12.11 11.95
C LEU A 160 -8.15 -11.79 11.99
N ARG A 161 -8.89 -12.13 10.94
CA ARG A 161 -10.36 -11.98 10.94
C ARG A 161 -11.02 -12.77 12.05
N GLU A 162 -10.57 -14.00 12.28
CA GLU A 162 -11.15 -14.85 13.32
C GLU A 162 -10.85 -14.28 14.72
N MET A 163 -9.62 -13.80 14.95
CA MET A 163 -9.29 -13.12 16.20
C MET A 163 -10.15 -11.87 16.40
N LEU A 164 -10.33 -11.05 15.37
CA LEU A 164 -11.19 -9.87 15.42
C LEU A 164 -12.65 -10.22 15.71
N HIS A 165 -13.16 -11.28 15.07
CA HIS A 165 -14.51 -11.77 15.30
C HIS A 165 -14.71 -12.19 16.77
N GLN A 166 -13.77 -12.96 17.32
CA GLN A 166 -13.81 -13.40 18.71
C GLN A 166 -13.64 -12.22 19.69
N ALA A 167 -12.81 -11.24 19.37
CA ALA A 167 -12.66 -10.05 20.20
C ALA A 167 -13.95 -9.20 20.22
N ALA A 168 -14.65 -9.10 19.10
CA ALA A 168 -15.89 -8.34 18.99
C ALA A 168 -17.06 -8.98 19.76
N SER A 169 -17.08 -10.31 19.94
CA SER A 169 -18.10 -10.99 20.75
C SER A 169 -17.94 -10.77 22.27
N THR A 170 -16.88 -10.06 22.69
CA THR A 170 -16.61 -9.68 24.08
C THR A 170 -16.64 -10.86 25.06
N PRO A 171 -15.85 -11.93 24.82
CA PRO A 171 -15.81 -13.09 25.71
C PRO A 171 -15.33 -12.70 27.10
N ALA A 172 -15.88 -13.34 28.13
CA ALA A 172 -15.54 -13.07 29.53
C ALA A 172 -14.02 -13.18 29.82
N SER A 173 -13.31 -14.07 29.11
CA SER A 173 -11.86 -14.22 29.23
C SER A 173 -11.06 -12.98 28.83
N LEU A 174 -11.59 -12.13 27.93
CA LEU A 174 -10.96 -10.87 27.52
C LEU A 174 -11.32 -9.70 28.45
N GLN A 175 -12.08 -9.93 29.52
CA GLN A 175 -12.27 -8.94 30.57
C GLN A 175 -11.08 -8.92 31.56
N ASP A 176 -10.29 -9.99 31.60
CA ASP A 176 -9.01 -10.02 32.32
C ASP A 176 -7.99 -9.10 31.61
N GLU A 177 -7.45 -8.14 32.35
CA GLU A 177 -6.54 -7.12 31.81
C GLU A 177 -5.25 -7.72 31.25
N ARG A 178 -4.70 -8.76 31.89
CA ARG A 178 -3.47 -9.41 31.45
C ARG A 178 -3.72 -10.21 30.17
N ILE A 179 -4.85 -10.92 30.09
CA ILE A 179 -5.21 -11.68 28.90
C ILE A 179 -5.49 -10.73 27.73
N SER A 180 -6.28 -9.67 27.96
CA SER A 180 -6.64 -8.71 26.90
C SER A 180 -5.44 -7.97 26.32
N LYS A 181 -4.47 -7.56 27.14
CA LYS A 181 -3.19 -6.98 26.66
C LYS A 181 -2.39 -7.95 25.79
N ARG A 182 -2.28 -9.22 26.18
CA ARG A 182 -1.59 -10.23 25.38
C ARG A 182 -2.32 -10.52 24.07
N TYR A 183 -3.65 -10.54 24.13
CA TYR A 183 -4.50 -10.74 22.96
C TYR A 183 -4.36 -9.59 21.96
N SER A 184 -4.42 -8.34 22.43
CA SER A 184 -4.22 -7.17 21.57
C SER A 184 -2.82 -7.13 20.96
N SER A 185 -1.78 -7.48 21.71
CA SER A 185 -0.42 -7.58 21.18
C SER A 185 -0.32 -8.64 20.08
N ALA A 186 -0.87 -9.83 20.29
CA ALA A 186 -0.86 -10.90 19.27
C ALA A 186 -1.63 -10.51 18.01
N LEU A 187 -2.76 -9.80 18.17
CA LEU A 187 -3.53 -9.24 17.06
C LEU A 187 -2.71 -8.23 16.26
N LEU A 188 -1.99 -7.33 16.94
CA LEU A 188 -1.10 -6.36 16.31
C LEU A 188 0.07 -7.03 15.59
N ASP A 189 0.72 -8.03 16.20
CA ASP A 189 1.79 -8.81 15.56
C ASP A 189 1.29 -9.46 14.26
N LEU A 190 0.10 -10.05 14.31
CA LEU A 190 -0.51 -10.70 13.16
C LEU A 190 -0.94 -9.69 12.08
N LEU A 191 -1.43 -8.52 12.47
CA LEU A 191 -1.72 -7.42 11.54
C LEU A 191 -0.45 -6.97 10.82
N VAL A 192 0.65 -6.76 11.55
CA VAL A 192 1.95 -6.39 10.97
C VAL A 192 2.39 -7.42 9.93
N ILE A 193 2.40 -8.71 10.28
CA ILE A 193 2.73 -9.79 9.35
C ILE A 193 1.81 -9.78 8.14
N SER A 194 0.50 -9.64 8.35
CA SER A 194 -0.49 -9.65 7.27
C SER A 194 -0.28 -8.51 6.28
N LEU A 195 0.15 -7.33 6.75
CA LEU A 195 0.44 -6.14 5.96
C LEU A 195 1.77 -6.27 5.20
N GLU A 196 2.84 -6.71 5.86
CA GLU A 196 4.14 -6.96 5.21
C GLU A 196 3.99 -7.96 4.06
N LEU A 197 3.20 -9.01 4.30
CA LEU A 197 2.92 -10.01 3.28
C LEU A 197 2.09 -9.44 2.13
N GLN A 198 1.32 -8.35 2.26
CA GLN A 198 0.65 -7.72 1.12
C GLN A 198 1.65 -7.20 0.08
N ASP A 199 2.81 -6.69 0.51
CA ASP A 199 3.83 -6.13 -0.40
C ASP A 199 4.51 -7.22 -1.26
N LEU A 200 4.51 -8.49 -0.81
CA LEU A 200 5.26 -9.55 -1.51
C LEU A 200 4.80 -9.79 -2.96
N LYS A 201 3.54 -9.63 -3.35
CA LYS A 201 3.12 -9.79 -4.77
C LYS A 201 3.62 -8.67 -5.65
N THR A 202 3.48 -7.41 -5.22
CA THR A 202 4.03 -6.26 -5.94
C THR A 202 5.55 -6.39 -6.01
N SER A 203 6.18 -6.87 -4.94
CA SER A 203 7.61 -7.14 -4.89
C SER A 203 8.04 -8.24 -5.85
N HIS A 204 7.40 -9.41 -5.85
CA HIS A 204 7.73 -10.50 -6.76
C HIS A 204 7.45 -10.16 -8.22
N GLN A 205 6.35 -9.45 -8.52
CA GLN A 205 6.04 -8.99 -9.88
C GLN A 205 7.03 -7.94 -10.36
N GLU A 206 7.46 -7.01 -9.51
CA GLU A 206 8.45 -5.99 -9.86
C GLU A 206 9.88 -6.56 -9.92
N MET A 207 10.22 -7.54 -9.09
CA MET A 207 11.47 -8.30 -9.16
C MET A 207 11.53 -9.14 -10.44
N ASP A 208 10.45 -9.83 -10.79
CA ASP A 208 10.32 -10.51 -12.07
C ASP A 208 10.40 -9.54 -13.25
N LEU A 209 9.75 -8.37 -13.15
CA LEU A 209 9.81 -7.33 -14.17
C LEU A 209 11.23 -6.79 -14.36
N TYR A 210 11.97 -6.49 -13.29
CA TYR A 210 13.37 -6.04 -13.40
C TYR A 210 14.22 -7.07 -14.17
N GLY A 211 14.11 -8.35 -13.81
CA GLY A 211 14.83 -9.42 -14.51
C GLY A 211 14.45 -9.53 -15.98
N ARG A 212 13.16 -9.39 -16.31
CA ARG A 212 12.67 -9.38 -17.70
C ARG A 212 13.16 -8.15 -18.47
N ILE A 213 13.17 -6.97 -17.85
CA ILE A 213 13.68 -5.74 -18.47
C ILE A 213 15.18 -5.84 -18.71
N MET A 214 15.97 -6.37 -17.77
CA MET A 214 17.42 -6.54 -17.98
C MET A 214 17.72 -7.46 -19.16
N LYS A 215 16.97 -8.57 -19.30
CA LYS A 215 17.07 -9.44 -20.49
C LYS A 215 16.66 -8.73 -21.78
N TYR A 216 15.63 -7.87 -21.72
CA TYR A 216 15.22 -7.06 -22.85
C TYR A 216 16.31 -6.08 -23.26
N ILE A 217 16.87 -5.32 -22.30
CA ILE A 217 17.98 -4.38 -22.53
C ILE A 217 19.14 -5.10 -23.20
N GLN A 218 19.59 -6.22 -22.65
CA GLN A 218 20.72 -7.00 -23.18
C GLN A 218 20.52 -7.46 -24.64
N ARG A 219 19.28 -7.80 -25.02
CA ARG A 219 18.94 -8.23 -26.39
C ARG A 219 18.90 -7.08 -27.40
N HIS A 220 18.65 -5.85 -26.95
CA HIS A 220 18.41 -4.69 -27.80
C HIS A 220 19.50 -3.61 -27.61
N LEU A 221 20.68 -3.96 -27.05
CA LEU A 221 21.73 -2.99 -26.70
C LEU A 221 22.26 -2.18 -27.90
N THR A 222 22.27 -2.80 -29.08
CA THR A 222 22.75 -2.22 -30.33
C THR A 222 21.71 -1.30 -30.99
N GLU A 223 20.46 -1.31 -30.52
CA GLU A 223 19.42 -0.43 -31.03
C GLU A 223 19.60 0.98 -30.44
N PRO A 224 19.87 2.01 -31.27
CA PRO A 224 20.13 3.36 -30.77
C PRO A 224 18.93 3.96 -30.04
N ASP A 225 17.71 3.59 -30.47
CA ASP A 225 16.44 4.10 -29.95
C ASP A 225 15.94 3.37 -28.68
N LEU A 226 16.75 2.47 -28.11
CA LEU A 226 16.44 1.80 -26.84
C LEU A 226 16.28 2.84 -25.73
N SER A 227 15.03 3.05 -25.33
CA SER A 227 14.59 4.08 -24.39
C SER A 227 13.73 3.48 -23.29
N ILE A 228 13.49 4.23 -22.21
CA ILE A 228 12.61 3.80 -21.13
C ILE A 228 11.16 3.63 -21.64
N GLU A 229 10.74 4.44 -22.62
CA GLU A 229 9.45 4.35 -23.30
C GLU A 229 9.33 3.06 -24.11
N ALA A 230 10.38 2.69 -24.86
CA ALA A 230 10.42 1.43 -25.61
C ALA A 230 10.32 0.22 -24.68
N ILE A 231 11.07 0.23 -23.57
CA ILE A 231 11.03 -0.82 -22.54
C ILE A 231 9.63 -0.91 -21.92
N ALA A 232 9.04 0.23 -21.54
CA ALA A 232 7.71 0.27 -20.95
C ALA A 232 6.65 -0.33 -21.89
N LYS A 233 6.72 0.04 -23.19
CA LYS A 233 5.86 -0.50 -24.24
C LYS A 233 6.04 -2.00 -24.43
N ALA A 234 7.28 -2.49 -24.50
CA ALA A 234 7.58 -3.92 -24.70
C ALA A 234 7.06 -4.81 -23.56
N HIS A 235 6.98 -4.27 -22.34
CA HIS A 235 6.52 -5.00 -21.16
C HIS A 235 5.06 -4.69 -20.76
N ASN A 236 4.32 -3.89 -21.53
CA ASN A 236 2.96 -3.46 -21.25
C ASN A 236 2.81 -2.80 -19.86
N VAL A 237 3.74 -1.91 -19.50
CA VAL A 237 3.74 -1.18 -18.23
C VAL A 237 3.97 0.32 -18.45
N SER A 238 3.73 1.13 -17.42
CA SER A 238 4.08 2.56 -17.45
C SER A 238 5.59 2.78 -17.23
N THR A 239 6.13 3.92 -17.71
CA THR A 239 7.52 4.35 -17.42
C THR A 239 7.76 4.54 -15.92
N ARG A 240 6.73 4.91 -15.14
CA ARG A 240 6.76 4.95 -13.67
C ARG A 240 7.01 3.56 -13.07
N THR A 241 6.37 2.52 -13.62
CA THR A 241 6.58 1.13 -13.18
C THR A 241 8.00 0.66 -13.48
N VAL A 242 8.53 0.99 -14.66
CA VAL A 242 9.94 0.71 -15.02
C VAL A 242 10.90 1.39 -14.04
N THR A 243 10.72 2.69 -13.79
CA THR A 243 11.57 3.45 -12.87
C THR A 243 11.54 2.86 -11.45
N ARG A 244 10.35 2.47 -10.97
CA ARG A 244 10.17 1.84 -9.65
C ARG A 244 10.87 0.48 -9.54
N ALA A 245 10.83 -0.33 -10.60
CA ALA A 245 11.53 -1.61 -10.64
C ALA A 245 13.06 -1.44 -10.49
N PHE A 246 13.65 -0.38 -11.05
CA PHE A 246 15.08 -0.08 -10.91
C PHE A 246 15.44 0.57 -9.56
N ALA A 247 14.58 1.44 -9.03
CA ALA A 247 14.81 2.14 -7.77
C ALA A 247 15.02 1.18 -6.58
N ARG A 248 14.36 0.01 -6.59
CA ARG A 248 14.56 -1.07 -5.61
C ARG A 248 16.01 -1.55 -5.51
N TYR A 249 16.77 -1.47 -6.60
CA TYR A 249 18.18 -1.83 -6.67
C TYR A 249 19.10 -0.60 -6.59
N GLN A 250 18.58 0.56 -6.20
CA GLN A 250 19.29 1.85 -6.16
C GLN A 250 19.89 2.23 -7.53
N LYS A 251 19.19 1.87 -8.62
CA LYS A 251 19.59 2.11 -10.00
C LYS A 251 18.58 3.00 -10.72
N THR A 252 18.99 3.54 -11.87
CA THR A 252 18.07 4.16 -12.83
C THR A 252 18.10 3.40 -14.16
N PRO A 253 16.97 3.28 -14.89
CA PRO A 253 16.93 2.53 -16.15
C PRO A 253 17.93 3.04 -17.18
N VAL A 254 18.02 4.37 -17.33
CA VAL A 254 18.94 5.02 -18.29
C VAL A 254 20.40 4.76 -17.93
N ALA A 255 20.76 4.86 -16.65
CA ALA A 255 22.14 4.59 -16.24
C ALA A 255 22.52 3.11 -16.48
N GLU A 256 21.59 2.18 -16.27
CA GLU A 256 21.88 0.75 -16.50
C GLU A 256 22.00 0.43 -17.99
N ILE A 257 21.19 1.04 -18.87
CA ILE A 257 21.36 0.90 -20.34
C ILE A 257 22.76 1.33 -20.76
N TRP A 258 23.22 2.50 -20.33
CA TRP A 258 24.56 2.99 -20.67
C TRP A 258 25.67 2.13 -20.10
N LYS A 259 25.50 1.62 -18.88
CA LYS A 259 26.43 0.69 -18.26
C LYS A 259 26.53 -0.61 -19.05
N GLU A 260 25.41 -1.21 -19.44
CA GLU A 260 25.40 -2.45 -20.24
C GLU A 260 25.99 -2.21 -21.65
N ARG A 261 25.71 -1.06 -22.28
CA ARG A 261 26.35 -0.66 -23.56
C ARG A 261 27.87 -0.55 -23.41
N LEU A 262 28.36 0.12 -22.36
CA LEU A 262 29.80 0.22 -22.08
C LEU A 262 30.46 -1.15 -21.86
N ASN A 263 29.81 -2.04 -21.10
CA ASN A 263 30.29 -3.40 -20.87
C ASN A 263 30.38 -4.18 -22.17
N ALA A 264 29.35 -4.10 -23.02
CA ALA A 264 29.31 -4.79 -24.30
C ALA A 264 30.35 -4.24 -25.30
N SER A 265 30.53 -2.91 -25.37
CA SER A 265 31.61 -2.30 -26.16
C SER A 265 33.00 -2.78 -25.72
N ARG A 266 33.24 -2.88 -24.41
CA ARG A 266 34.51 -3.38 -23.88
C ARG A 266 34.74 -4.84 -24.29
N GLU A 267 33.74 -5.69 -24.09
CA GLU A 267 33.81 -7.11 -24.44
C GLU A 267 34.08 -7.31 -25.95
N ALA A 268 33.44 -6.50 -26.81
CA ALA A 268 33.68 -6.51 -28.25
C ALA A 268 35.11 -6.09 -28.62
N ILE A 269 35.65 -5.05 -27.96
CA ILE A 269 37.03 -4.60 -28.16
C ILE A 269 38.03 -5.68 -27.73
N GLU A 270 37.87 -6.24 -26.53
CA GLU A 270 38.80 -7.24 -25.97
C GLU A 270 38.79 -8.56 -26.76
N ARG A 271 37.63 -8.95 -27.32
CA ARG A 271 37.49 -10.11 -28.20
C ARG A 271 37.93 -9.87 -29.63
N GLY A 272 38.26 -8.63 -30.01
CA GLY A 272 38.61 -8.27 -31.39
C GLY A 272 37.43 -8.40 -32.37
N GLN A 273 36.19 -8.22 -31.89
CA GLN A 273 34.97 -8.27 -32.70
C GLN A 273 34.72 -6.97 -33.47
N VAL A 274 35.49 -5.92 -33.16
CA VAL A 274 35.45 -4.58 -33.76
C VAL A 274 36.86 -4.16 -34.17
N ARG A 275 36.98 -3.42 -35.27
CA ARG A 275 38.25 -3.00 -35.89
C ARG A 275 38.75 -1.66 -35.36
N SER A 276 37.86 -0.88 -34.74
CA SER A 276 38.21 0.43 -34.18
C SER A 276 37.37 0.77 -32.94
N VAL A 277 37.87 1.70 -32.13
CA VAL A 277 37.12 2.28 -31.01
C VAL A 277 35.83 2.94 -31.50
N SER A 278 35.87 3.55 -32.69
CA SER A 278 34.73 4.23 -33.27
C SER A 278 33.62 3.25 -33.67
N GLU A 279 33.99 2.11 -34.25
CA GLU A 279 33.04 1.02 -34.54
C GLU A 279 32.40 0.50 -33.25
N ALA A 280 33.19 0.28 -32.20
CA ALA A 280 32.68 -0.14 -30.89
C ALA A 280 31.74 0.87 -30.22
N ALA A 281 31.88 2.16 -30.50
CA ALA A 281 30.99 3.20 -29.98
C ALA A 281 29.67 3.21 -30.76
N LEU A 282 29.73 3.18 -32.09
CA LEU A 282 28.56 3.23 -32.97
C LEU A 282 27.70 1.97 -32.82
N ASP A 283 28.30 0.78 -32.83
CA ASP A 283 27.60 -0.51 -32.78
C ASP A 283 26.77 -0.68 -31.49
N PHE A 284 27.15 0.01 -30.43
CA PHE A 284 26.49 -0.03 -29.13
C PHE A 284 25.78 1.29 -28.77
N GLY A 285 25.42 2.09 -29.79
CA GLY A 285 24.46 3.20 -29.64
C GLY A 285 25.03 4.52 -29.09
N PHE A 286 26.35 4.74 -29.16
CA PHE A 286 26.94 6.06 -28.92
C PHE A 286 27.01 6.86 -30.22
N SER A 287 26.41 8.05 -30.21
CA SER A 287 26.50 9.02 -31.33
C SER A 287 27.68 9.98 -31.24
N ASP A 288 28.33 10.08 -30.07
CA ASP A 288 29.46 10.97 -29.79
C ASP A 288 30.65 10.19 -29.20
N PHE A 289 31.77 10.21 -29.92
CA PHE A 289 33.02 9.54 -29.54
C PHE A 289 33.72 10.14 -28.33
N SER A 290 33.63 11.44 -28.14
CA SER A 290 34.19 12.14 -26.97
C SER A 290 33.42 11.71 -25.73
N HIS A 291 32.09 11.70 -25.83
CA HIS A 291 31.21 11.21 -24.77
C HIS A 291 31.51 9.74 -24.43
N PHE A 292 31.59 8.86 -25.44
CA PHE A 292 31.96 7.46 -25.27
C PHE A 292 33.30 7.31 -24.54
N SER A 293 34.35 7.98 -25.02
CA SER A 293 35.70 7.84 -24.46
C SER A 293 35.79 8.32 -23.00
N HIS A 294 35.07 9.38 -22.65
CA HIS A 294 34.97 9.84 -21.27
C HIS A 294 34.19 8.88 -20.38
N ALA A 295 33.03 8.41 -20.83
CA ALA A 295 32.20 7.46 -20.09
C ALA A 295 32.92 6.12 -19.87
N PHE A 296 33.60 5.61 -20.90
CA PHE A 296 34.39 4.38 -20.86
C PHE A 296 35.55 4.49 -19.86
N ARG A 297 36.34 5.56 -19.93
CA ARG A 297 37.45 5.77 -18.98
C ARG A 297 36.94 5.92 -17.55
N LYS A 298 35.80 6.61 -17.35
CA LYS A 298 35.15 6.74 -16.05
C LYS A 298 34.68 5.39 -15.50
N ALA A 299 34.17 4.51 -16.35
CA ALA A 299 33.66 3.21 -15.94
C ALA A 299 34.76 2.15 -15.71
N PHE A 300 35.83 2.16 -16.51
CA PHE A 300 36.82 1.09 -16.53
C PHE A 300 38.25 1.50 -16.13
N GLY A 301 38.50 2.80 -15.91
CA GLY A 301 39.81 3.32 -15.52
C GLY A 301 40.85 3.35 -16.65
N VAL A 302 40.56 2.77 -17.82
CA VAL A 302 41.46 2.71 -18.98
C VAL A 302 40.81 3.34 -20.21
N ALA A 303 41.62 3.78 -21.16
CA ALA A 303 41.11 4.32 -22.42
C ALA A 303 40.70 3.17 -23.35
N PRO A 304 39.61 3.29 -24.14
CA PRO A 304 39.20 2.22 -25.06
C PRO A 304 40.30 1.77 -26.02
N ASN A 305 41.11 2.74 -26.50
CA ASN A 305 42.18 2.51 -27.47
C ASN A 305 43.32 1.64 -26.92
N THR A 306 43.48 1.52 -25.60
CA THR A 306 44.53 0.65 -25.01
C THR A 306 44.13 -0.82 -25.02
N LEU A 307 42.84 -1.11 -25.20
CA LEU A 307 42.30 -2.49 -25.21
C LEU A 307 42.20 -3.05 -26.64
N LEU A 308 42.33 -2.22 -27.67
CA LEU A 308 42.37 -2.69 -29.05
C LEU A 308 43.61 -3.55 -29.27
N ARG A 309 43.42 -4.76 -29.81
CA ARG A 309 44.53 -5.57 -30.30
C ARG A 309 45.18 -4.84 -31.47
N ARG A 310 46.44 -4.44 -31.29
CA ARG A 310 47.29 -4.02 -32.40
C ARG A 310 47.66 -5.27 -33.19
N ASN A 311 47.22 -5.33 -34.44
CA ASN A 311 47.82 -6.24 -35.43
C ASN A 311 49.29 -5.88 -35.62
#